data_AF-A0A838RVX5-F1
#
_entry.id   AF-A0A838RVX5-F1
#
_cell.length_a   1.000
_cell.length_b   1.000
_cell.length_c   1.000
_cell.angle_alpha   90.00
_cell.angle_beta   90.00
_cell.angle_gamma   90.00
#
_symmetry.space_group_name_H-M   'P 1'
#
loop_
_entity.id
_entity.type
_entity.pdbx_description
1 polymer ?
#
loop_
_entity_poly.entity_id
_entity_poly.type
_entity_poly.pdbx_seq_one_letter_code
_entity_poly.pdbx_strand_id
1 'polypeptide(L)' 'MIANLRINGVFIPISGVNQTINLPGGGFVIINEQIRTGSGSSAAITVNGVHVIIPAEADVIISSAYSDITCGTSPAGQPQ' A
#
# COMPACT_ATOMS: atom_id res chain seq x y z
N MET A 1 -2.91 9.76 -7.77
CA MET A 1 -3.53 8.74 -8.64
C MET A 1 -2.47 8.23 -9.60
N ILE A 2 -2.31 6.91 -9.76
CA ILE A 2 -1.45 6.36 -10.82
C ILE A 2 -2.26 6.41 -12.12
N ALA A 3 -1.84 7.26 -13.05
CA ALA A 3 -2.46 7.35 -14.37
C ALA A 3 -1.77 6.38 -15.34
N ASN A 4 -2.57 5.68 -16.16
CA ASN A 4 -2.08 4.86 -17.26
C ASN A 4 -1.09 3.74 -16.86
N LEU A 5 -1.38 3.01 -15.77
CA LEU A 5 -0.58 1.84 -15.41
C LEU A 5 -0.62 0.80 -16.52
N ARG A 6 0.57 0.38 -16.96
CA ARG A 6 0.75 -0.67 -17.95
C ARG A 6 1.70 -1.72 -17.42
N ILE A 7 1.30 -2.97 -17.53
CA ILE A 7 2.12 -4.13 -17.17
C ILE A 7 2.31 -4.95 -18.44
N ASN A 8 3.57 -5.15 -18.83
CA ASN A 8 3.92 -5.82 -20.09
C ASN A 8 3.16 -5.25 -21.31
N GLY A 9 3.01 -3.92 -21.38
CA GLY A 9 2.29 -3.22 -22.45
C GLY A 9 0.76 -3.23 -22.36
N VAL A 10 0.18 -4.04 -21.47
CA VAL A 10 -1.28 -4.13 -21.26
C VAL A 10 -1.73 -3.08 -20.26
N PHE A 11 -2.77 -2.31 -20.61
CA PHE A 11 -3.39 -1.34 -19.71
C PHE A 11 -4.12 -2.05 -18.57
N ILE A 12 -3.83 -1.64 -17.35
CA ILE A 12 -4.50 -2.16 -16.15
C ILE A 12 -5.47 -1.08 -15.62
N PRO A 13 -6.79 -1.30 -15.72
CA PRO A 13 -7.74 -0.42 -15.06
C PRO A 13 -7.64 -0.56 -13.54
N ILE A 14 -7.56 0.58 -12.85
CA ILE A 14 -7.55 0.61 -11.38
C ILE A 14 -9.00 0.57 -10.91
N SER A 15 -9.38 -0.47 -10.16
CA SER A 15 -10.75 -0.72 -9.73
C SER A 15 -10.98 -0.50 -8.23
N GLY A 16 -9.92 -0.38 -7.42
CA GLY A 16 -10.07 -0.22 -5.97
C GLY A 16 -8.76 -0.20 -5.18
N VAL A 17 -8.86 -0.63 -3.92
CA VAL A 17 -7.71 -0.84 -3.00
C VAL A 17 -7.32 -2.31 -3.00
N ASN A 18 -6.05 -2.63 -2.72
CA ASN A 18 -5.54 -4.01 -2.66
C ASN A 18 -5.81 -4.80 -3.94
N GLN A 19 -5.76 -4.16 -5.10
CA GLN A 19 -6.02 -4.84 -6.37
C GLN A 19 -4.79 -5.64 -6.80
N THR A 20 -4.92 -6.97 -6.87
CA THR A 20 -3.83 -7.86 -7.26
C THR A 20 -3.90 -8.24 -8.73
N ILE A 21 -2.77 -8.11 -9.44
CA ILE A 21 -2.58 -8.56 -10.82
C ILE A 21 -1.48 -9.62 -10.83
N ASN A 22 -1.81 -10.84 -11.24
CA ASN A 22 -0.83 -11.91 -11.40
C ASN A 22 0.02 -11.68 -12.65
N LEU A 23 1.33 -11.92 -12.53
CA LEU A 23 2.26 -11.73 -13.63
C LEU A 23 2.52 -13.05 -14.37
N PRO A 24 2.68 -13.01 -15.71
CA PRO A 24 3.21 -14.14 -16.46
C PRO A 24 4.59 -14.53 -15.93
N GLY A 25 4.84 -15.83 -15.74
CA GLY A 25 6.12 -16.32 -15.20
C GLY A 25 6.19 -16.37 -13.67
N GLY A 26 5.14 -15.92 -12.97
CA GLY A 26 5.05 -15.98 -11.51
C GLY A 26 5.17 -14.60 -10.85
N GLY A 27 4.77 -14.54 -9.58
CA GLY A 27 4.65 -13.29 -8.84
C GLY A 27 3.41 -12.48 -9.18
N PHE A 28 3.32 -11.31 -8.56
CA PHE A 28 2.14 -10.45 -8.64
C PHE A 28 2.46 -8.99 -8.32
N VAL A 29 1.58 -8.11 -8.77
CA VAL A 29 1.59 -6.69 -8.45
C VAL A 29 0.35 -6.37 -7.64
N ILE A 30 0.51 -5.73 -6.49
CA ILE A 30 -0.59 -5.14 -5.73
C ILE A 30 -0.61 -3.64 -6.00
N ILE A 31 -1.75 -3.17 -6.49
CA ILE A 31 -2.01 -1.76 -6.79
C ILE A 31 -2.81 -1.17 -5.64
N ASN A 32 -2.39 0.00 -5.17
CA ASN A 32 -3.05 0.72 -4.09
C ASN A 32 -3.25 -0.18 -2.86
N GLU A 33 -2.16 -0.83 -2.44
CA GLU A 33 -2.15 -1.70 -1.28
C GLU A 33 -2.31 -0.85 -0.02
N GLN A 34 -3.37 -1.07 0.72
CA GLN A 34 -3.66 -0.44 2.00
C GLN A 34 -3.55 -1.48 3.11
N ILE A 35 -2.51 -1.31 3.93
CA ILE A 35 -2.26 -2.11 5.11
C ILE A 35 -2.72 -1.27 6.30
N ARG A 36 -3.80 -1.69 6.95
CA ARG A 36 -4.31 -1.03 8.15
C ARG A 36 -3.95 -1.86 9.37
N THR A 37 -3.40 -1.21 10.38
CA THR A 37 -3.10 -1.81 11.67
C THR A 37 -3.68 -0.96 12.79
N GLY A 38 -3.82 -1.52 13.98
CA GLY A 38 -4.38 -0.78 15.11
C GLY A 38 -5.32 -1.60 15.96
N SER A 39 -5.41 -1.20 17.23
CA SER A 39 -6.34 -1.75 18.21
C SER A 39 -6.58 -0.72 19.32
N GLY A 40 -7.78 -0.76 19.90
CA GLY A 40 -8.19 0.16 20.97
C GLY A 40 -8.08 1.62 20.55
N SER A 41 -7.21 2.35 21.24
CA SER A 41 -6.99 3.78 21.04
C SER A 41 -6.09 4.13 19.86
N SER A 42 -5.43 3.18 19.19
CA SER A 42 -4.46 3.52 18.13
C SER A 42 -4.82 2.87 16.79
N ALA A 43 -4.56 3.59 15.71
CA ALA A 43 -4.72 3.10 14.34
C ALA A 43 -3.61 3.64 13.43
N ALA A 44 -3.19 2.85 12.45
CA ALA A 44 -2.22 3.25 11.44
C ALA A 44 -2.60 2.68 10.07
N ILE A 45 -2.15 3.35 9.02
CA ILE A 45 -2.31 2.95 7.64
C ILE A 45 -1.01 3.19 6.87
N THR A 46 -0.58 2.16 6.15
CA THR A 46 0.44 2.27 5.10
C THR A 46 -0.26 2.08 3.77
N VAL A 47 0.03 2.95 2.81
CA VAL A 47 -0.46 2.85 1.43
C VAL A 47 0.72 2.71 0.48
N ASN A 48 0.84 1.56 -0.17
CA ASN A 48 1.79 1.35 -1.26
C ASN A 48 1.07 1.55 -2.59
N GLY A 49 1.57 2.45 -3.43
CA GLY A 49 0.96 2.76 -4.73
C GLY A 49 1.07 1.58 -5.70
N VAL A 50 2.28 1.04 -5.86
CA VAL A 50 2.56 -0.19 -6.60
C VAL A 50 3.56 -1.01 -5.78
N HIS A 51 3.19 -2.24 -5.48
CA HIS A 51 4.01 -3.22 -4.76
C HIS A 51 4.17 -4.47 -5.65
N VAL A 52 5.39 -4.74 -6.10
CA VAL A 52 5.72 -5.85 -6.99
C VAL A 52 6.44 -6.93 -6.19
N ILE A 53 5.91 -8.15 -6.22
CA ILE A 53 6.48 -9.30 -5.53
C ILE A 53 6.75 -10.40 -6.56
N ILE A 54 8.03 -10.74 -6.71
CA ILE A 54 8.49 -11.93 -7.45
C ILE A 54 9.11 -12.88 -6.41
N PRO A 55 8.44 -13.99 -6.08
CA PRO A 55 8.90 -14.89 -5.02
C PRO A 55 10.37 -15.30 -5.21
N ALA A 56 11.15 -15.22 -4.12
CA ALA A 56 12.59 -15.50 -4.07
C ALA A 56 13.52 -14.56 -4.87
N GLU A 57 12.97 -13.64 -5.67
CA GLU A 57 13.77 -12.78 -6.57
C GLU A 57 13.69 -11.30 -6.19
N ALA A 58 12.50 -10.77 -5.92
CA ALA A 58 12.31 -9.33 -5.71
C ALA A 58 11.07 -8.99 -4.89
N ASP A 59 11.20 -7.92 -4.11
CA ASP A 59 10.13 -7.22 -3.41
C ASP A 59 10.39 -5.71 -3.58
N VAL A 60 9.52 -5.02 -4.32
CA VAL A 60 9.73 -3.62 -4.73
C VAL A 60 8.48 -2.79 -4.50
N ILE A 61 8.64 -1.69 -3.77
CA ILE A 61 7.62 -0.66 -3.56
C ILE A 61 8.06 0.61 -4.27
N ILE A 62 7.28 1.06 -5.26
CA ILE A 62 7.61 2.26 -6.04
C ILE A 62 7.24 3.55 -5.30
N SER A 63 6.17 3.52 -4.49
CA SER A 63 5.73 4.66 -3.70
C SER A 63 5.02 4.18 -2.46
N SER A 64 5.34 4.76 -1.31
CA SER A 64 4.71 4.45 -0.02
C SER A 64 4.32 5.73 0.71
N ALA A 65 3.24 5.66 1.47
CA ALA A 65 2.82 6.69 2.42
C ALA A 65 2.37 6.02 3.71
N TYR A 66 2.62 6.66 4.84
CA TYR A 66 2.25 6.17 6.17
C TYR A 66 1.52 7.28 6.93
N SER A 67 0.53 6.89 7.73
CA SER A 67 -0.16 7.77 8.67
C SER A 67 -0.68 6.96 9.85
N ASP A 68 -0.66 7.54 11.04
CA ASP A 68 -1.21 6.93 12.24
C ASP A 68 -1.89 7.94 13.17
N ILE A 69 -2.59 7.42 14.17
CA ILE A 69 -3.29 8.17 15.20
C ILE A 69 -3.33 7.35 16.49
N THR A 70 -3.16 8.03 17.62
CA THR A 70 -3.39 7.47 18.96
C THR A 70 -4.32 8.40 19.76
N CYS A 71 -5.46 7.88 20.19
CA CYS A 71 -6.48 8.53 20.99
C CYS A 71 -6.27 8.23 22.50
N GLY A 72 -5.66 9.15 23.21
CA GLY A 72 -5.64 9.20 24.69
C GLY A 72 -5.99 10.60 25.18
N THR A 73 -6.16 10.79 26.50
CA THR A 73 -6.03 12.14 27.05
C THR A 73 -4.59 12.60 26.82
N SER A 74 -4.40 13.61 25.98
CA SER A 74 -3.10 14.29 25.85
C SER A 74 -2.64 14.72 27.24
N PRO A 75 -1.48 14.28 27.76
CA PRO A 75 -0.81 15.04 28.80
C PRO A 75 -0.43 16.37 28.14
N ALA A 76 -0.87 17.49 28.70
CA ALA A 76 -0.59 18.81 28.18
C ALA A 76 0.91 18.95 27.84
N GLY A 77 1.27 18.96 26.55
CA GLY A 77 2.62 19.32 26.13
C GLY A 77 3.33 18.50 25.05
N GLN A 78 2.72 17.50 24.38
CA GLN A 78 3.36 16.91 23.20
C GLN A 78 2.81 17.53 21.89
N PRO A 79 3.64 18.27 21.12
CA PRO A 79 3.26 18.69 19.78
C PRO A 79 3.13 17.46 18.87
N GLN A 80 2.01 17.42 18.13
CA GLN A 80 1.81 16.48 17.02
C GLN A 80 2.77 16.78 15.87
#